data_AF-Q1GDC2-F1
#
_entry.id   AF-Q1GDC2-F1
#
_cell.length_a   1.000
_cell.length_b   1.000
_cell.length_c   1.000
_cell.angle_alpha   90.00
_cell.angle_beta   90.00
_cell.angle_gamma   90.00
#
_symmetry.space_group_name_H-M   'P 1'
#
loop_
_entity.id
_entity.type
_entity.pdbx_description
1 polymer ?
#
loop_
_entity_poly.entity_id
_entity_poly.type
_entity_poly.pdbx_seq_one_letter_code
_entity_poly.pdbx_strand_id
1 'polypeptide(L)'
;MILRHCFVLGFSALVVAGCDYAGPTSDAAVQKRAQNDALWAERVTVRDGAKPYAFSADRARGVALIAPAAAGFAYTVADLERITAAQTECKAVFQDGILDLLKGYSETTNLRSTQEQLDSFNRWQLKLDC
;
A
#
# COMPACT_ATOMS: atom_id res chain seq x y z
N MET A 1 -16.49 36.49 -42.05
CA MET A 1 -17.49 35.78 -41.22
C MET A 1 -16.72 34.86 -40.28
N ILE A 2 -16.99 34.97 -38.99
CA ILE A 2 -16.22 34.41 -37.86
C ILE A 2 -16.81 33.05 -37.49
N LEU A 3 -15.98 32.03 -37.16
CA LEU A 3 -16.12 31.23 -35.92
C LEU A 3 -14.96 30.21 -35.73
N ARG A 4 -14.21 30.41 -34.64
CA ARG A 4 -13.36 29.44 -33.93
C ARG A 4 -14.21 28.32 -33.35
N HIS A 5 -13.76 27.07 -33.30
CA HIS A 5 -14.08 26.11 -32.23
C HIS A 5 -12.85 25.24 -31.90
N CYS A 6 -12.59 25.09 -30.60
CA CYS A 6 -11.43 24.48 -29.95
C CYS A 6 -11.53 22.94 -29.80
N PHE A 7 -10.35 22.32 -29.62
CA PHE A 7 -10.00 21.16 -28.77
C PHE A 7 -10.89 19.89 -28.76
N VAL A 8 -10.26 18.72 -28.94
CA VAL A 8 -10.08 17.68 -27.90
C VAL A 8 -8.99 16.68 -28.35
N LEU A 9 -7.93 16.56 -27.56
CA LEU A 9 -7.02 15.41 -27.51
C LEU A 9 -7.73 14.27 -26.75
N GLY A 10 -7.70 13.03 -27.24
CA GLY A 10 -8.31 11.90 -26.52
C GLY A 10 -7.76 10.55 -26.95
N PHE A 11 -6.87 10.02 -26.13
CA PHE A 11 -6.24 8.70 -26.19
C PHE A 11 -7.26 7.57 -26.46
N SER A 12 -6.97 6.71 -27.44
CA SER A 12 -7.70 5.45 -27.64
C SER A 12 -7.05 4.32 -26.83
N ALA A 13 -7.76 3.93 -25.78
CA ALA A 13 -7.93 2.60 -25.19
C ALA A 13 -6.79 1.55 -25.31
N LEU A 14 -6.12 1.32 -24.18
CA LEU A 14 -5.54 0.02 -23.83
C LEU A 14 -6.60 -0.78 -23.08
N VAL A 15 -7.17 -1.81 -23.71
CA VAL A 15 -7.95 -2.85 -23.02
C VAL A 15 -7.12 -4.13 -23.09
N VAL A 16 -6.30 -4.37 -22.07
CA VAL A 16 -5.78 -5.71 -21.77
C VAL A 16 -6.85 -6.40 -20.93
N ALA A 17 -7.64 -7.24 -21.59
CA ALA A 17 -8.56 -8.16 -20.94
C ALA A 17 -7.75 -9.32 -20.33
N GLY A 18 -7.31 -9.13 -19.08
CA GLY A 18 -7.01 -10.25 -18.18
C GLY A 18 -8.27 -10.57 -17.40
N CYS A 19 -9.01 -11.59 -17.84
CA CYS A 19 -10.12 -12.14 -17.08
C CYS A 19 -9.55 -12.95 -15.91
N ASP A 20 -9.31 -12.29 -14.77
CA ASP A 20 -9.06 -12.98 -13.51
C ASP A 20 -10.33 -13.00 -12.66
N TYR A 21 -10.61 -14.21 -12.20
CA TYR A 21 -11.75 -14.71 -11.47
C TYR A 21 -12.23 -13.74 -10.36
N ALA A 22 -13.36 -13.06 -10.58
CA ALA A 22 -14.02 -12.23 -9.57
C ALA A 22 -15.27 -12.98 -9.05
N GLY A 23 -15.17 -13.56 -7.85
CA GLY A 23 -16.36 -13.69 -7.00
C GLY A 23 -16.95 -12.29 -6.74
N PRO A 24 -18.15 -12.14 -6.17
CA PRO A 24 -18.80 -10.83 -6.01
C PRO A 24 -18.01 -9.95 -5.02
N THR A 25 -16.97 -9.29 -5.52
CA THR A 25 -16.29 -8.20 -4.84
C THR A 25 -17.13 -6.97 -5.12
N SER A 26 -17.57 -6.25 -4.09
CA SER A 26 -18.28 -5.00 -4.31
C SER A 26 -17.40 -4.04 -5.13
N ASP A 27 -18.02 -3.23 -5.98
CA ASP A 27 -17.29 -2.22 -6.79
C ASP A 27 -16.38 -1.34 -5.91
N ALA A 28 -16.80 -1.07 -4.68
CA ALA A 28 -16.03 -0.34 -3.69
C ALA A 28 -14.71 -1.04 -3.30
N ALA A 29 -14.70 -2.37 -3.19
CA ALA A 29 -13.49 -3.13 -2.87
C ALA A 29 -12.49 -3.10 -4.05
N VAL A 30 -13.01 -3.23 -5.28
CA VAL A 30 -12.19 -3.14 -6.51
C VAL A 30 -11.58 -1.75 -6.65
N GLN A 31 -12.39 -0.70 -6.47
CA GLN A 31 -11.92 0.68 -6.51
C GLN A 31 -10.87 0.97 -5.42
N LYS A 32 -11.10 0.50 -4.18
CA LYS A 32 -10.11 0.63 -3.10
C LYS A 32 -8.79 -0.04 -3.45
N ARG A 33 -8.83 -1.25 -4.04
CA ARG A 33 -7.62 -1.96 -4.49
C ARG A 33 -6.88 -1.17 -5.56
N ALA A 34 -7.59 -0.69 -6.59
CA ALA A 34 -7.01 0.10 -7.66
C ALA A 34 -6.35 1.39 -7.15
N GLN A 35 -7.01 2.11 -6.23
CA GLN A 35 -6.44 3.30 -5.59
C GLN A 35 -5.17 2.99 -4.78
N ASN A 36 -5.16 1.86 -4.07
CA ASN A 36 -3.99 1.43 -3.33
C ASN A 36 -2.86 0.95 -4.26
N ASP A 37 -3.18 0.36 -5.40
CA ASP A 37 -2.18 -0.06 -6.39
C ASP A 37 -1.56 1.16 -7.09
N ALA A 38 -2.37 2.18 -7.40
CA ALA A 38 -1.88 3.47 -7.89
C ALA A 38 -0.97 4.15 -6.87
N LEU A 39 -1.39 4.24 -5.59
CA LEU A 39 -0.56 4.80 -4.52
C LEU A 39 0.78 4.04 -4.39
N TRP A 40 0.75 2.71 -4.49
CA TRP A 40 1.96 1.90 -4.41
C TRP A 40 2.90 2.08 -5.60
N ALA A 41 2.39 2.46 -6.77
CA ALA A 41 3.23 2.77 -7.92
C ALA A 41 4.13 4.00 -7.66
N GLU A 42 3.72 4.91 -6.79
CA GLU A 42 4.43 6.14 -6.42
C GLU A 42 5.43 5.95 -5.26
N ARG A 43 5.66 4.70 -4.84
CA ARG A 43 6.51 4.40 -3.69
C ARG A 43 7.95 4.90 -3.84
N VAL A 44 8.49 5.42 -2.75
CA VAL A 44 9.89 5.82 -2.59
C VAL A 44 10.62 4.84 -1.67
N THR A 45 11.96 4.89 -1.66
CA THR A 45 12.74 4.13 -0.69
C THR A 45 13.02 4.99 0.55
N VAL A 46 12.66 4.50 1.73
CA VAL A 46 13.00 5.07 3.03
C VAL A 46 13.89 4.10 3.80
N ARG A 47 14.62 4.60 4.80
CA ARG A 47 15.56 3.78 5.59
C ARG A 47 15.29 3.91 7.08
N ASP A 48 15.36 2.77 7.76
CA ASP A 48 15.44 2.67 9.20
C ASP A 48 16.80 2.07 9.57
N GLY A 49 17.77 2.93 9.87
CA GLY A 49 19.18 2.56 9.90
C GLY A 49 19.63 1.97 8.56
N ALA A 50 20.12 0.72 8.59
CA ALA A 50 20.57 -0.01 7.40
C ALA A 50 19.44 -0.76 6.66
N LYS A 51 18.21 -0.78 7.18
CA LYS A 51 17.08 -1.54 6.62
C LYS A 51 16.31 -0.67 5.61
N PRO A 52 16.31 -0.99 4.30
CA PRO A 52 15.55 -0.24 3.32
C PRO A 52 14.09 -0.72 3.23
N TYR A 53 13.17 0.23 3.09
CA TYR A 53 11.74 -0.02 2.91
C TYR A 53 11.22 0.75 1.70
N ALA A 54 10.31 0.13 0.95
CA ALA A 54 9.50 0.81 -0.04
C ALA A 54 8.27 1.38 0.65
N PHE A 55 7.97 2.66 0.42
CA PHE A 55 6.98 3.42 1.17
C PHE A 55 6.20 4.38 0.28
N SER A 56 4.89 4.45 0.48
CA SER A 56 4.01 5.46 -0.12
C SER A 56 2.89 5.78 0.87
N ALA A 57 2.42 7.02 0.90
CA ALA A 57 1.33 7.41 1.78
C ALA A 57 0.42 8.45 1.13
N ASP A 58 -0.86 8.36 1.49
CA ASP A 58 -1.90 9.32 1.16
C ASP A 58 -2.52 9.79 2.47
N ARG A 59 -2.08 10.98 2.92
CA ARG A 59 -2.53 11.58 4.18
C ARG A 59 -4.01 11.97 4.13
N ALA A 60 -4.51 12.38 2.96
CA ALA A 60 -5.91 12.75 2.80
C ALA A 60 -6.84 11.53 2.92
N ARG A 61 -6.40 10.38 2.41
CA ARG A 61 -7.11 9.10 2.55
C ARG A 61 -6.83 8.36 3.87
N GLY A 62 -5.90 8.86 4.68
CA GLY A 62 -5.52 8.23 5.96
C GLY A 62 -4.87 6.85 5.77
N VAL A 63 -4.08 6.66 4.71
CA VAL A 63 -3.49 5.36 4.36
C VAL A 63 -1.99 5.49 4.08
N ALA A 64 -1.21 4.58 4.63
CA ALA A 64 0.17 4.33 4.21
C ALA A 64 0.36 2.88 3.78
N LEU A 65 1.28 2.67 2.85
CA LEU A 65 1.68 1.36 2.35
C LEU A 65 3.19 1.23 2.52
N ILE A 66 3.63 0.09 3.05
CA ILE A 66 5.05 -0.14 3.35
C ILE A 66 5.43 -1.61 3.14
N ALA A 67 6.63 -1.86 2.63
CA ALA A 67 7.20 -3.19 2.49
C ALA A 67 8.72 -3.14 2.64
N PRO A 68 9.38 -4.22 3.10
CA PRO A 68 10.83 -4.34 3.00
C PRO A 68 11.28 -4.23 1.54
N ALA A 69 12.26 -3.36 1.25
CA ALA A 69 12.85 -3.24 -0.09
C ALA A 69 14.06 -4.17 -0.30
N ALA A 70 14.44 -4.93 0.72
CA ALA A 70 15.45 -5.98 0.65
C ALA A 70 15.06 -7.20 1.50
N ALA A 71 15.64 -8.35 1.16
CA ALA A 71 15.55 -9.58 1.93
C ALA A 71 16.57 -9.58 3.09
N GLY A 72 16.47 -10.58 3.96
CA GLY A 72 17.53 -10.89 4.93
C GLY A 72 17.50 -10.08 6.22
N PHE A 73 16.45 -9.31 6.49
CA PHE A 73 16.28 -8.65 7.79
C PHE A 73 14.88 -8.84 8.38
N ALA A 74 14.84 -9.01 9.70
CA ALA A 74 13.63 -9.03 10.49
C ALA A 74 13.11 -7.61 10.75
N TYR A 75 11.79 -7.49 10.85
CA TYR A 75 11.09 -6.25 11.14
C TYR A 75 9.78 -6.57 11.85
N THR A 76 9.28 -5.64 12.66
CA THR A 76 8.07 -5.83 13.46
C THR A 76 6.96 -4.85 13.06
N VAL A 77 5.78 -5.04 13.64
CA VAL A 77 4.67 -4.08 13.51
C VAL A 77 5.10 -2.71 14.04
N ALA A 78 5.73 -2.67 15.22
CA ALA A 78 6.23 -1.42 15.81
C ALA A 78 7.26 -0.71 14.91
N ASP A 79 8.13 -1.46 14.20
CA ASP A 79 9.04 -0.86 13.23
C ASP A 79 8.27 -0.17 12.11
N LEU A 80 7.26 -0.83 11.54
CA LEU A 80 6.46 -0.26 10.45
C LEU A 80 5.67 0.98 10.89
N GLU A 81 5.07 0.95 12.07
CA GLU A 81 4.34 2.08 12.64
C GLU A 81 5.27 3.25 12.91
N ARG A 82 6.43 3.01 13.54
CA ARG A 82 7.46 4.04 13.78
C ARG A 82 7.93 4.68 12.49
N ILE A 83 8.30 3.87 11.49
CA ILE A 83 8.76 4.38 10.19
C ILE A 83 7.66 5.22 9.54
N THR A 84 6.44 4.70 9.52
CA THR A 84 5.30 5.39 8.89
C THR A 84 4.99 6.72 9.58
N ALA A 85 5.01 6.75 10.92
CA ALA A 85 4.80 7.98 11.68
C ALA A 85 5.92 9.00 11.40
N ALA A 86 7.17 8.55 11.32
CA ALA A 86 8.30 9.43 10.99
C ALA A 86 8.22 10.02 9.57
N GLN A 87 7.63 9.30 8.61
CA GLN A 87 7.49 9.79 7.23
C GLN A 87 6.25 10.66 7.02
N THR A 88 5.21 10.49 7.83
CA THR A 88 3.91 11.17 7.61
C THR A 88 3.61 12.24 8.64
N GLU A 89 4.32 12.27 9.76
CA GLU A 89 4.02 13.09 10.95
C GLU A 89 2.63 12.81 11.55
N CYS A 90 2.01 11.69 11.17
CA CYS A 90 0.71 11.25 11.68
C CYS A 90 0.89 10.04 12.59
N LYS A 91 -0.10 9.79 13.45
CA LYS A 91 -0.15 8.51 14.16
C LYS A 91 -0.41 7.41 13.13
N ALA A 92 0.41 6.37 13.14
CA ALA A 92 0.26 5.22 12.25
C ALA A 92 -0.15 4.00 13.07
N VAL A 93 -1.16 3.28 12.60
CA VAL A 93 -1.64 2.04 13.21
C VAL A 93 -1.68 0.97 12.13
N PHE A 94 -0.97 -0.12 12.36
CA PHE A 94 -1.03 -1.28 11.49
C PHE A 94 -2.45 -1.86 11.52
N GLN A 95 -3.05 -2.13 10.35
CA GLN A 95 -4.48 -2.48 10.34
C GLN A 95 -4.74 -3.80 11.09
N ASP A 96 -5.46 -3.70 12.21
CA ASP A 96 -5.77 -4.80 13.14
C ASP A 96 -6.38 -6.03 12.48
N GLY A 97 -7.18 -5.86 11.43
CA GLY A 97 -7.80 -7.00 10.72
C GLY A 97 -6.79 -7.97 10.10
N ILE A 98 -5.57 -7.51 9.79
CA ILE A 98 -4.46 -8.39 9.35
C ILE A 98 -3.85 -9.10 10.57
N LEU A 99 -3.73 -8.44 11.72
CA LEU A 99 -3.18 -9.04 12.95
C LEU A 99 -4.09 -10.14 13.49
N ASP A 100 -5.41 -9.96 13.39
CA ASP A 100 -6.41 -10.98 13.75
C ASP A 100 -6.31 -12.23 12.85
N LEU A 101 -6.07 -12.03 11.55
CA LEU A 101 -5.80 -13.11 10.59
C LEU A 101 -4.49 -13.86 10.89
N LEU A 102 -3.55 -13.20 11.58
CA LEU A 102 -2.25 -13.74 11.93
C LEU A 102 -2.18 -14.41 13.31
N LYS A 103 -3.34 -14.64 13.97
CA LYS A 103 -3.50 -15.35 15.27
C LYS A 103 -2.32 -15.16 16.25
N GLY A 104 -2.42 -14.16 17.13
CA GLY A 104 -1.49 -13.98 18.25
C GLY A 104 -0.29 -13.06 17.95
N TYR A 105 -0.43 -12.19 16.95
CA TYR A 105 0.57 -11.17 16.66
C TYR A 105 0.55 -10.06 17.73
N SER A 106 1.71 -9.76 18.29
CA SER A 106 1.96 -8.56 19.10
C SER A 106 2.78 -7.55 18.29
N GLU A 107 2.91 -6.33 18.79
CA GLU A 107 3.71 -5.26 18.19
C GLU A 107 5.19 -5.66 17.92
N THR A 108 5.67 -6.68 18.64
CA THR A 108 7.05 -7.19 18.55
C THR A 108 7.20 -8.40 17.62
N THR A 109 6.11 -8.93 17.07
CA THR A 109 6.20 -10.13 16.25
C THR A 109 6.95 -9.84 14.95
N ASN A 110 7.85 -10.76 14.58
CA ASN A 110 8.65 -10.66 13.37
C ASN A 110 7.80 -10.94 12.12
N LEU A 111 7.46 -9.88 11.40
CA LEU A 111 6.66 -9.93 10.17
C LEU A 111 7.37 -10.61 9.00
N ARG A 112 8.69 -10.82 9.07
CA ARG A 112 9.44 -11.51 8.00
C ARG A 112 8.97 -12.95 7.80
N SER A 113 8.84 -13.71 8.89
CA SER A 113 8.46 -15.12 8.81
C SER A 113 7.03 -15.28 8.28
N THR A 114 6.15 -14.34 8.61
CA THR A 114 4.80 -14.29 8.05
C THR A 114 4.81 -13.90 6.59
N GLN A 115 5.57 -12.88 6.20
CA GLN A 115 5.73 -12.50 4.79
C GLN A 115 6.19 -13.69 3.93
N GLU A 116 7.15 -14.48 4.42
CA GLU A 116 7.70 -15.64 3.72
C GLU A 116 6.68 -16.78 3.51
N GLN A 117 5.59 -16.80 4.28
CA GLN A 117 4.50 -17.77 4.14
C GLN A 117 3.37 -17.29 3.19
N LEU A 118 3.44 -16.04 2.72
CA LEU A 118 2.43 -15.46 1.84
C LEU A 118 2.91 -15.54 0.39
N ASP A 119 2.27 -16.40 -0.41
CA ASP A 119 2.62 -16.63 -1.83
C ASP A 119 2.58 -15.36 -2.70
N SER A 120 1.84 -14.33 -2.28
CA SER A 120 1.61 -13.10 -3.04
C SER A 120 1.74 -11.83 -2.20
N PHE A 121 2.63 -11.84 -1.21
CA PHE A 121 2.91 -10.62 -0.44
C PHE A 121 3.43 -9.50 -1.34
N ASN A 122 2.81 -8.34 -1.24
CA ASN A 122 3.24 -7.13 -1.94
C ASN A 122 3.65 -6.03 -0.94
N ARG A 123 2.75 -5.72 0.00
CA ARG A 123 2.92 -4.63 0.96
C ARG A 123 1.99 -4.79 2.15
N TRP A 124 2.39 -4.16 3.24
CA TRP A 124 1.53 -3.90 4.38
C TRP A 124 0.76 -2.60 4.20
N GLN A 125 -0.38 -2.49 4.87
CA GLN A 125 -1.19 -1.28 4.91
C GLN A 125 -1.33 -0.81 6.36
N LEU A 126 -1.10 0.49 6.58
CA LEU A 126 -1.30 1.17 7.85
C LEU A 126 -2.40 2.21 7.69
N LYS A 127 -3.21 2.38 8.75
CA LYS A 127 -4.11 3.51 8.92
C LYS A 127 -3.31 4.68 9.47
N LEU A 128 -3.53 5.86 8.90
CA LEU A 128 -3.01 7.12 9.42
C LEU A 128 -4.12 7.87 10.14
N ASP A 129 -3.77 8.49 11.25
CA ASP A 129 -4.58 9.43 12.01
C ASP A 129 -3.79 10.74 12.10
N CYS A 130 -4.16 11.65 11.19
CA CYS A 130 -3.72 13.03 11.08
C CYS A 130 -4.94 13.89 11.47
#